data_AF-A0A4Y8XX50-F1
#
_entry.id   AF-A0A4Y8XX50-F1
#
_cell.length_a   1.000
_cell.length_b   1.000
_cell.length_c   1.000
_cell.angle_alpha   90.00
_cell.angle_beta   90.00
_cell.angle_gamma   90.00
#
_symmetry.space_group_name_H-M   'P 1'
#
loop_
_entity.id
_entity.type
_entity.pdbx_description
1 polymer ?
#
loop_
_entity_poly.entity_id
_entity_poly.type
_entity_poly.pdbx_seq_one_letter_code
_entity_poly.pdbx_strand_id
1 'polypeptide(L)'
;MSEPTVTLFSADLLSKWGFNDGDTPRAWLDWCEANGIDSSDVRFPLVALVREHLVPVIEQTIEVVTIGTSHNPVRAQRVNGVDMGDVWYGRAPLPYLTPDCVTVPMTEVLRLALEEAGLSEAPRHQGPSPR
;
A
#
# COMPACT_ATOMS: atom_id res chain seq x y z
N MET A 1 -21.48 -9.20 7.13
CA MET A 1 -20.01 -9.38 7.21
C MET A 1 -19.41 -8.00 7.34
N SER A 2 -18.43 -7.81 8.22
CA SER A 2 -17.67 -6.56 8.30
C SER A 2 -16.87 -6.37 7.01
N GLU A 3 -16.69 -5.12 6.59
CA GLU A 3 -15.83 -4.79 5.46
C GLU A 3 -14.39 -5.28 5.73
N PRO A 4 -13.73 -5.95 4.76
CA PRO A 4 -12.32 -6.29 4.87
C PRO A 4 -11.44 -5.05 4.98
N THR A 5 -10.26 -5.20 5.60
CA THR A 5 -9.29 -4.12 5.77
C THR A 5 -7.90 -4.57 5.32
N VAL A 6 -7.04 -3.60 5.01
CA VAL A 6 -5.61 -3.80 4.81
C VAL A 6 -4.87 -3.17 5.99
N THR A 7 -3.97 -3.92 6.61
CA THR A 7 -3.09 -3.40 7.65
C THR A 7 -1.75 -2.99 7.06
N LEU A 8 -1.35 -1.75 7.27
CA LEU A 8 -0.04 -1.22 6.88
C LEU A 8 0.83 -1.11 8.13
N PHE A 9 1.90 -1.91 8.23
CA PHE A 9 2.82 -1.85 9.36
C PHE A 9 3.89 -0.79 9.13
N SER A 10 4.15 0.06 10.13
CA SER A 10 5.15 1.12 10.03
C SER A 10 6.56 0.55 9.78
N ALA A 11 6.87 -0.61 10.36
CA ALA A 11 8.15 -1.29 10.17
C ALA A 11 8.44 -1.68 8.70
N ASP A 12 7.41 -1.83 7.86
CA ASP A 12 7.59 -2.17 6.45
C ASP A 12 8.24 -1.04 5.64
N LEU A 13 8.09 0.22 6.07
CA LEU A 13 8.82 1.36 5.49
C LEU A 13 10.34 1.24 5.64
N LEU A 14 10.80 0.45 6.61
CA LEU A 14 12.20 0.28 6.97
C LEU A 14 12.82 -0.96 6.33
N SER A 15 12.11 -1.65 5.43
CA SER A 15 12.55 -2.89 4.81
C SER A 15 12.46 -2.83 3.29
N LYS A 16 13.51 -3.32 2.62
CA LYS A 16 13.49 -3.58 1.17
C LYS A 16 12.33 -4.48 0.77
N TRP A 17 11.97 -5.44 1.63
CA TRP A 17 10.95 -6.45 1.39
C TRP A 17 9.66 -6.21 2.19
N GLY A 18 9.50 -4.99 2.75
CA GLY A 18 8.29 -4.61 3.48
C GLY A 18 7.05 -4.60 2.58
N PHE A 19 5.86 -4.57 3.20
CA PHE A 19 4.57 -4.55 2.51
C PHE A 19 4.42 -5.72 1.54
N ASN A 20 4.79 -6.92 1.99
CA ASN A 20 4.80 -8.13 1.16
C ASN A 20 5.61 -7.96 -0.14
N ASP A 21 6.81 -7.37 -0.03
CA ASP A 21 7.69 -7.04 -1.16
C ASP A 21 7.05 -6.15 -2.24
N GLY A 22 5.99 -5.40 -1.90
CA GLY A 22 5.23 -4.59 -2.85
C GLY A 22 4.20 -5.37 -3.68
N ASP A 23 4.02 -6.66 -3.41
CA ASP A 23 3.05 -7.49 -4.12
C ASP A 23 1.62 -7.08 -3.79
N THR A 24 0.73 -7.31 -4.76
CA THR A 24 -0.71 -7.12 -4.57
C THR A 24 -1.24 -8.11 -3.53
N PRO A 25 -1.89 -7.65 -2.44
CA PRO A 25 -2.44 -8.53 -1.43
C PRO A 25 -3.54 -9.44 -1.99
N ARG A 26 -3.52 -10.72 -1.61
CA ARG A 26 -4.58 -11.67 -2.02
C ARG A 26 -5.99 -11.19 -1.62
N ALA A 27 -6.11 -10.55 -0.45
CA ALA A 27 -7.37 -10.01 0.04
C ALA A 27 -7.95 -8.89 -0.85
N TRP A 28 -7.09 -8.12 -1.53
CA TRP A 28 -7.55 -7.13 -2.53
C TRP A 28 -8.17 -7.85 -3.73
N LEU A 29 -7.49 -8.87 -4.27
CA LEU A 29 -7.98 -9.64 -5.42
C LEU A 29 -9.31 -10.33 -5.12
N ASP A 30 -9.40 -11.01 -3.97
CA ASP A 30 -10.62 -11.71 -3.56
C ASP A 30 -11.78 -10.72 -3.35
N TRP A 31 -11.50 -9.53 -2.83
CA TRP A 31 -12.51 -8.49 -2.66
C TRP A 31 -12.97 -7.90 -3.99
N CYS A 32 -12.05 -7.62 -4.92
CA CYS A 32 -12.40 -7.20 -6.27
C CYS A 32 -13.31 -8.22 -6.97
N GLU A 33 -12.92 -9.51 -6.93
CA GLU A 33 -13.71 -10.60 -7.52
C GLU A 33 -15.12 -10.67 -6.89
N ALA A 34 -15.21 -10.64 -5.56
CA ALA A 34 -16.49 -10.68 -4.84
C ALA A 34 -17.40 -9.48 -5.17
N ASN A 35 -16.83 -8.37 -5.61
CA ASN A 35 -17.56 -7.17 -6.04
C ASN A 35 -17.65 -7.04 -7.57
N GLY A 36 -17.16 -8.00 -8.36
CA GLY A 36 -17.16 -7.94 -9.81
C GLY A 36 -16.33 -6.79 -10.39
N ILE A 37 -15.27 -6.37 -9.69
CA ILE A 37 -14.35 -5.30 -10.10
C ILE A 37 -13.18 -5.91 -10.86
N ASP A 38 -12.85 -5.35 -12.02
CA ASP A 38 -11.70 -5.79 -12.80
C ASP A 38 -10.39 -5.25 -12.22
N SER A 39 -9.70 -6.10 -11.45
CA SER A 39 -8.42 -5.76 -10.82
C SER A 39 -7.24 -5.60 -11.81
N SER A 40 -7.39 -5.96 -13.09
CA SER A 40 -6.35 -5.65 -14.09
C SER A 40 -6.30 -4.18 -14.46
N ASP A 41 -7.46 -3.52 -14.41
CA ASP A 41 -7.63 -2.10 -14.76
C ASP A 41 -7.55 -1.19 -13.53
N VAL A 42 -7.66 -1.76 -12.32
CA VAL A 42 -7.52 -1.05 -11.03
C VAL A 42 -6.56 -1.81 -10.13
N ARG A 43 -5.30 -1.38 -10.15
CA ARG A 43 -4.20 -2.01 -9.40
C ARG A 43 -4.22 -1.57 -7.94
N PHE A 44 -3.63 -2.39 -7.07
CA PHE A 44 -3.52 -2.08 -5.65
C PHE A 44 -2.61 -0.85 -5.41
N PRO A 45 -3.11 0.23 -4.78
CA PRO A 45 -2.45 1.54 -4.74
C PRO A 45 -1.53 1.67 -3.51
N LEU A 46 -0.53 0.79 -3.38
CA LEU A 46 0.31 0.72 -2.17
C LEU A 46 0.99 2.07 -1.84
N VAL A 47 1.51 2.77 -2.86
CA VAL A 47 2.24 4.03 -2.64
C VAL A 47 1.30 5.12 -2.13
N ALA A 48 0.11 5.27 -2.72
CA ALA A 48 -0.89 6.22 -2.24
C ALA A 48 -1.39 5.87 -0.83
N LEU A 49 -1.67 4.59 -0.55
CA LEU A 49 -2.05 4.12 0.78
C LEU A 49 -1.04 4.51 1.86
N VAL A 50 0.24 4.27 1.59
CA VAL A 50 1.31 4.63 2.53
C VAL A 50 1.38 6.15 2.73
N ARG A 51 1.28 6.93 1.65
CA ARG A 51 1.39 8.40 1.72
C ARG A 51 0.19 9.07 2.39
N GLU A 52 -1.02 8.55 2.18
CA GLU A 52 -2.24 9.18 2.68
C GLU A 52 -2.67 8.65 4.05
N HIS A 53 -2.39 7.39 4.38
CA HIS A 53 -2.93 6.76 5.60
C HIS A 53 -1.86 6.44 6.64
N LEU A 54 -0.67 5.98 6.23
CA LEU A 54 0.36 5.54 7.17
C LEU A 54 1.29 6.70 7.58
N VAL A 55 1.94 7.34 6.61
CA VAL A 55 2.95 8.40 6.87
C VAL A 55 2.38 9.55 7.71
N PRO A 56 1.17 10.08 7.46
CA PRO A 56 0.67 11.25 8.18
C PRO A 56 0.40 11.01 9.67
N VAL A 57 0.24 9.75 10.10
CA VAL A 57 -0.07 9.41 11.50
C VAL A 57 1.15 8.90 12.26
N ILE A 58 2.28 8.68 11.59
CA ILE A 58 3.53 8.31 12.26
C ILE A 58 4.04 9.52 13.05
N GLU A 59 4.32 9.32 14.34
CA GLU A 59 4.77 10.36 15.27
C GLU A 59 6.18 10.88 14.93
N GLN A 60 7.02 10.04 14.33
CA GLN A 60 8.34 10.42 13.86
C GLN A 60 8.24 11.27 12.58
N THR A 61 9.22 12.15 12.35
CA THR A 61 9.32 12.84 11.06
C THR A 61 9.84 11.85 10.01
N ILE A 62 8.98 11.47 9.07
CA ILE A 62 9.30 10.52 8.01
C ILE A 62 9.35 11.21 6.66
N GLU A 63 10.47 11.03 5.94
CA GLU A 63 10.57 11.32 4.52
C GLU A 63 10.53 9.98 3.77
N VAL A 64 9.56 9.80 2.86
CA VAL A 64 9.46 8.59 2.03
C VAL A 64 9.90 8.83 0.60
N VAL A 65 10.57 7.83 0.03
CA VAL A 65 10.94 7.79 -1.39
C VAL A 65 10.16 6.70 -2.10
N THR A 66 9.81 6.97 -3.37
CA THR A 66 9.24 5.98 -4.29
C THR A 66 10.33 5.52 -5.25
N ILE A 67 10.52 4.22 -5.40
CA ILE A 67 11.62 3.61 -6.16
C ILE A 67 11.03 2.71 -7.25
N GLY A 68 11.49 2.87 -8.50
CA GLY A 68 11.20 1.90 -9.56
C GLY A 68 11.96 0.60 -9.32
N THR A 69 11.28 -0.43 -8.83
CA THR A 69 11.90 -1.70 -8.40
C THR A 69 10.90 -2.85 -8.48
N SER A 70 11.39 -4.09 -8.40
CA SER A 70 10.59 -5.33 -8.33
C SER A 70 10.31 -5.76 -6.88
N HIS A 71 10.42 -4.83 -5.94
CA HIS A 71 10.34 -5.03 -4.49
C HIS A 71 9.45 -3.93 -3.91
N ASN A 72 9.42 -3.77 -2.58
CA ASN A 72 8.71 -2.67 -1.93
C ASN A 72 9.04 -1.32 -2.62
N PRO A 73 8.07 -0.69 -3.29
CA PRO A 73 8.30 0.53 -4.06
C PRO A 73 8.33 1.79 -3.19
N VAL A 74 7.95 1.73 -1.92
CA VAL A 74 7.88 2.88 -1.01
C VAL A 74 8.59 2.61 0.31
N ARG A 75 9.60 3.42 0.62
CA ARG A 75 10.45 3.22 1.81
C ARG A 75 10.71 4.55 2.50
N ALA A 76 10.91 4.52 3.81
CA ALA A 76 11.38 5.69 4.55
C ALA A 76 12.83 5.98 4.13
N GLN A 77 13.08 7.11 3.47
CA GLN A 77 14.40 7.62 3.17
C GLN A 77 15.07 8.18 4.42
N ARG A 78 14.31 8.95 5.22
CA ARG A 78 14.77 9.48 6.50
C ARG A 78 13.73 9.27 7.59
N VAL A 79 14.23 9.01 8.80
CA VAL A 79 13.46 9.01 10.05
C VAL A 79 14.14 9.97 11.02
N ASN A 80 13.44 11.01 11.45
CA ASN A 80 13.99 12.08 12.30
C ASN A 80 15.32 12.64 11.76
N GLY A 81 15.41 12.79 10.43
CA GLY A 81 16.61 13.26 9.73
C GLY A 81 17.71 12.22 9.50
N VAL A 82 17.62 11.03 10.09
CA VAL A 82 18.62 9.94 9.92
C VAL A 82 18.34 9.16 8.64
N ASP A 83 19.37 8.91 7.83
CA ASP A 83 19.28 8.13 6.60
C ASP A 83 19.04 6.64 6.89
N MET A 84 18.03 6.05 6.25
CA MET A 84 17.61 4.67 6.48
C MET A 84 18.15 3.68 5.45
N GLY A 85 19.06 4.09 4.56
CA GLY A 85 19.54 3.27 3.45
C GLY A 85 20.12 1.93 3.90
N ASP A 86 20.92 1.90 4.97
CA ASP A 86 21.45 0.65 5.53
C ASP A 86 20.40 -0.18 6.28
N VAL A 87 19.40 0.47 6.89
CA VAL A 87 18.30 -0.21 7.60
C VAL A 87 17.47 -1.04 6.64
N TRP A 88 17.20 -0.54 5.42
CA TRP A 88 16.43 -1.27 4.39
C TRP A 88 16.97 -2.67 4.08
N TYR A 89 18.29 -2.83 4.17
CA TYR A 89 19.00 -4.08 3.87
C TYR A 89 19.37 -4.87 5.14
N GLY A 90 18.87 -4.47 6.32
CA GLY A 90 19.20 -5.09 7.60
C GLY A 90 20.66 -4.91 8.02
N ARG A 91 21.33 -3.85 7.54
CA ARG A 91 22.75 -3.55 7.86
C ARG A 91 22.90 -2.61 9.06
N ALA A 92 21.79 -2.06 9.54
CA ALA A 92 21.71 -1.22 10.72
C ALA A 92 20.46 -1.59 11.55
N PRO A 93 20.44 -1.27 12.86
CA PRO A 93 19.28 -1.52 13.72
C PRO A 93 18.02 -0.80 13.21
N LEU A 94 16.87 -1.47 13.31
CA LEU A 94 15.59 -0.85 12.96
C LEU A 94 15.15 0.13 14.05
N PRO A 95 14.84 1.39 13.73
CA PRO A 95 14.13 2.25 14.65
C PRO A 95 12.70 1.74 14.87
N TYR A 96 12.15 2.01 16.05
CA TYR A 96 10.74 1.79 16.33
C TYR A 96 9.93 3.01 15.85
N LEU A 97 8.80 2.75 15.19
CA LEU A 97 7.88 3.77 14.69
C LEU A 97 6.53 3.64 15.39
N THR A 98 5.93 4.77 15.73
CA THR A 98 4.62 4.83 16.40
C THR A 98 3.64 5.54 15.45
N PRO A 99 2.44 5.01 15.18
CA PRO A 99 1.91 3.73 15.67
C PRO A 99 2.59 2.53 15.00
N ASP A 100 2.37 1.32 15.52
CA ASP A 100 2.87 0.07 14.92
C ASP A 100 2.27 -0.17 13.53
N CYS A 101 1.00 0.17 13.35
CA CYS A 101 0.27 -0.01 12.11
C CYS A 101 -0.95 0.89 12.01
N VAL A 102 -1.49 0.99 10.79
CA VAL A 102 -2.83 1.51 10.53
C VAL A 102 -3.65 0.47 9.78
N THR A 103 -4.96 0.48 9.97
CA THR A 103 -5.91 -0.34 9.21
C THR A 103 -6.74 0.54 8.28
N VAL A 104 -6.80 0.16 7.01
CA VAL A 104 -7.51 0.90 5.96
C VAL A 104 -8.67 0.04 5.43
N PRO A 105 -9.91 0.55 5.42
CA PRO A 105 -11.05 -0.14 4.82
C PRO A 105 -10.88 -0.36 3.31
N MET A 106 -11.39 -1.47 2.79
CA MET A 106 -11.21 -1.81 1.37
C MET A 106 -11.88 -0.83 0.40
N THR A 107 -12.96 -0.16 0.82
CA THR A 107 -13.60 0.93 0.07
C THR A 107 -12.68 2.12 -0.10
N GLU A 108 -11.87 2.43 0.91
CA GLU A 108 -10.87 3.49 0.83
C GLU A 108 -9.67 3.06 -0.04
N VAL A 109 -9.27 1.78 0.04
CA VAL A 109 -8.29 1.20 -0.91
C VAL A 109 -8.80 1.36 -2.35
N LEU A 110 -10.07 1.04 -2.61
CA LEU A 110 -10.67 1.20 -3.93
C LEU A 110 -10.68 2.67 -4.37
N ARG A 111 -11.06 3.61 -3.50
CA ARG A 111 -11.07 5.05 -3.82
C ARG A 111 -9.71 5.49 -4.35
N LEU A 112 -8.63 5.14 -3.66
CA LEU A 112 -7.26 5.46 -4.05
C LEU A 112 -6.86 4.78 -5.36
N ALA A 113 -7.27 3.53 -5.54
CA ALA A 113 -6.96 2.76 -6.74
C ALA A 113 -7.61 3.36 -7.99
N LEU A 114 -8.84 3.86 -7.87
CA LEU A 114 -9.54 4.56 -8.94
C LEU A 114 -8.89 5.90 -9.26
N GLU A 115 -8.49 6.64 -8.24
CA GLU A 115 -7.78 7.91 -8.39
C GLU A 115 -6.45 7.72 -9.15
N GLU A 116 -5.63 6.74 -8.78
CA GLU A 116 -4.39 6.41 -9.49
C GLU A 116 -4.63 5.96 -10.94
N ALA A 117 -5.74 5.25 -11.19
CA ALA A 117 -6.15 4.83 -12.53
C ALA A 117 -6.79 5.95 -13.37
N GLY A 118 -7.09 7.11 -12.78
CA GLY A 118 -7.83 8.19 -13.44
C GLY A 118 -9.29 7.83 -13.75
N LEU A 119 -9.88 6.94 -12.96
CA LEU A 119 -11.25 6.44 -13.12
C LEU A 119 -12.18 7.05 -12.08
N SER A 120 -13.40 7.36 -12.47
CA SER A 120 -14.46 7.81 -11.55
C SER A 120 -15.30 6.66 -11.00
N GLU A 121 -15.27 5.50 -11.65
CA GLU A 121 -16.07 4.32 -11.30
C GLU A 121 -15.23 3.04 -11.47
N ALA A 122 -15.54 2.03 -10.66
CA ALA A 122 -14.86 0.75 -10.72
C ALA A 122 -15.18 0.01 -12.03
N PRO A 123 -14.18 -0.38 -12.82
CA PRO A 123 -14.39 -1.18 -14.01
C PRO A 123 -14.97 -2.51 -13.58
N ARG A 124 -15.99 -2.97 -14.29
CA ARG A 124 -16.64 -4.25 -14.03
C ARG A 124 -16.21 -5.24 -15.07
N HIS A 125 -16.08 -6.51 -14.67
CA HIS A 125 -15.91 -7.57 -15.66
C HIS A 125 -17.05 -7.48 -16.69
N GLN A 126 -16.68 -7.34 -17.97
CA GLN A 126 -17.66 -7.48 -19.03
C GLN A 126 -18.15 -8.92 -18.97
N GLY A 127 -19.39 -9.12 -18.49
CA GLY A 127 -20.07 -10.40 -18.67
C GLY A 127 -20.05 -10.77 -20.16
N PRO A 128 -20.21 -12.06 -20.51
CA PRO A 128 -20.31 -12.43 -21.91
C PRO A 128 -21.37 -11.56 -22.58
N SER A 129 -21.00 -10.89 -23.68
CA SER A 129 -21.97 -10.18 -24.51
C SER A 129 -23.17 -11.12 -24.73
N PRO A 130 -24.41 -10.67 -24.48
CA PRO A 130 -25.57 -11.50 -24.78
C PRO A 130 -25.50 -11.81 -26.28
N ARG A 131 -25.37 -13.11 -26.61
CA ARG A 131 -25.50 -13.61 -27.98
C ARG A 131 -26.95 -13.54 -28.40
#